data_AF-A0AAP0K8T8-F1
#
_entry.id   AF-A0AAP0K8T8-F1
#
_cell.length_a   1.000
_cell.length_b   1.000
_cell.length_c   1.000
_cell.angle_alpha   90.00
_cell.angle_beta   90.00
_cell.angle_gamma   90.00
#
_symmetry.space_group_name_H-M   'P 1'
#
loop_
_entity.id
_entity.type
_entity.pdbx_description
1 polymer ?
#
loop_
_entity_poly.entity_id
_entity_poly.type
_entity_poly.pdbx_seq_one_letter_code
_entity_poly.pdbx_strand_id
1 'polypeptide(L)'
;MKGLRYAMVCSSNQNRSMEAHSLLKRQGFDVCSYGTGAHVKLPGPSLREPNVYEFGTPYKHMFDDLRRKDPELYPSLVSSICSVFADLGFSGFWFRGC
;
A
#
# COMPACT_ATOMS: atom_id res chain seq x y z
N MET A 1 5.78 16.44 -23.26
CA MET A 1 6.26 15.89 -21.97
C MET A 1 6.60 14.41 -22.16
N LYS A 2 7.81 14.09 -22.64
CA LYS A 2 8.30 12.70 -22.69
C LYS A 2 9.57 12.64 -21.84
N GLY A 3 9.71 11.59 -21.02
CA GLY A 3 10.95 11.30 -20.27
C GLY A 3 10.96 11.69 -18.78
N LEU A 4 9.86 12.13 -18.19
CA LEU A 4 9.78 12.34 -16.73
C LEU A 4 9.34 11.05 -16.03
N ARG A 5 9.99 10.76 -14.90
CA ARG A 5 9.63 9.68 -13.98
C ARG A 5 9.04 10.30 -12.72
N TYR A 6 7.89 9.80 -12.29
CA TYR A 6 7.13 10.36 -11.17
C TYR A 6 7.29 9.49 -9.93
N ALA A 7 7.34 10.14 -8.77
CA ALA A 7 7.40 9.46 -7.47
C ALA A 7 6.26 9.97 -6.57
N MET A 8 5.37 9.07 -6.18
CA MET A 8 4.30 9.36 -5.23
C MET A 8 4.72 8.95 -3.83
N VAL A 9 4.79 9.88 -2.89
CA VAL A 9 5.36 9.62 -1.57
C VAL A 9 4.32 9.90 -0.49
N CYS A 10 4.16 8.96 0.45
CA CYS A 10 3.44 9.22 1.69
C CYS A 10 4.17 8.59 2.89
N SER A 11 3.52 8.46 4.05
CA SER A 11 4.16 7.90 5.25
C SER A 11 4.31 6.38 5.15
N SER A 12 3.20 5.63 5.03
CA SER A 12 3.18 4.16 5.07
C SER A 12 3.19 3.49 3.69
N ASN A 13 3.30 4.26 2.60
CA ASN A 13 3.08 3.81 1.22
C ASN A 13 1.76 3.06 0.95
N GLN A 14 0.68 3.28 1.72
CA GLN A 14 -0.51 2.44 1.60
C GLN A 14 -1.70 3.12 0.92
N ASN A 15 -2.08 4.32 1.36
CA ASN A 15 -3.32 4.96 0.90
C ASN A 15 -3.02 6.05 -0.15
N ARG A 16 -2.65 7.26 0.31
CA ARG A 16 -2.45 8.45 -0.55
C ARG A 16 -1.47 8.23 -1.71
N SER A 17 -0.30 7.64 -1.45
CA SER A 17 0.70 7.43 -2.51
C SER A 17 0.26 6.38 -3.52
N MET A 18 -0.46 5.34 -3.07
CA MET A 18 -0.92 4.25 -3.93
C MET A 18 -2.12 4.65 -4.77
N GLU A 19 -3.06 5.42 -4.23
CA GLU A 19 -4.19 5.94 -5.00
C GLU A 19 -3.69 6.86 -6.12
N ALA A 20 -2.75 7.76 -5.81
CA ALA A 20 -2.15 8.60 -6.82
C ALA A 20 -1.30 7.80 -7.82
N HIS A 21 -0.53 6.81 -7.35
CA HIS A 21 0.23 5.91 -8.23
C HIS A 21 -0.71 5.25 -9.24
N SER A 22 -1.79 4.63 -8.74
CA SER A 22 -2.79 3.94 -9.54
C SER A 22 -3.40 4.84 -10.61
N LEU A 23 -3.81 6.06 -10.23
CA LEU A 23 -4.32 7.05 -11.16
C LEU A 23 -3.30 7.41 -12.25
N LEU A 24 -2.05 7.72 -11.87
CA LEU A 24 -1.00 8.07 -12.83
C LEU A 24 -0.62 6.87 -13.73
N LYS A 25 -0.59 5.66 -13.17
CA LYS A 25 -0.28 4.44 -13.91
C LYS A 25 -1.34 4.14 -14.97
N ARG A 26 -2.62 4.28 -14.64
CA ARG A 26 -3.75 4.15 -15.59
C ARG A 26 -3.71 5.16 -16.72
N GLN A 27 -3.10 6.32 -16.52
CA GLN A 27 -2.90 7.34 -17.55
C GLN A 27 -1.59 7.15 -18.36
N GLY A 28 -0.83 6.06 -18.10
CA GLY A 28 0.37 5.71 -18.86
C GLY A 28 1.64 6.44 -18.43
N PHE A 29 1.66 7.08 -17.25
CA PHE A 29 2.88 7.70 -16.72
C PHE A 29 3.87 6.65 -16.18
N ASP A 30 5.18 6.92 -16.31
CA ASP A 30 6.22 6.18 -15.58
C ASP A 30 6.23 6.68 -14.13
N VAL A 31 5.56 5.94 -13.25
CA VAL A 31 5.34 6.32 -11.85
C VAL A 31 5.72 5.18 -10.91
N CYS A 32 6.31 5.57 -9.78
CA CYS A 32 6.60 4.70 -8.64
C CYS A 32 6.08 5.31 -7.34
N SER A 33 5.88 4.51 -6.29
CA SER A 33 5.39 5.00 -4.99
C SER A 33 6.19 4.51 -3.80
N TYR A 34 6.32 5.36 -2.78
CA TYR A 34 7.20 5.14 -1.63
C TYR A 34 6.60 5.61 -0.30
N GLY A 35 7.16 5.08 0.77
CA GLY A 35 6.91 5.47 2.16
C GLY A 35 8.13 6.18 2.75
N THR A 36 7.87 7.12 3.66
CA THR A 36 8.92 7.89 4.40
C THR A 36 8.90 7.64 5.89
N GLY A 37 7.89 6.91 6.40
CA GLY A 37 7.86 6.49 7.79
C GLY A 37 9.01 5.55 8.13
N ALA A 38 9.19 5.28 9.42
CA ALA A 38 10.07 4.19 9.87
C ALA A 38 9.46 2.81 9.58
N HIS A 39 8.14 2.70 9.64
CA HIS A 39 7.38 1.46 9.44
C HIS A 39 6.09 1.76 8.67
N VAL A 40 5.48 0.73 8.09
CA VAL A 40 4.12 0.77 7.57
C VAL A 40 3.16 0.71 8.76
N LYS A 41 2.42 1.79 9.00
CA LYS A 41 1.42 1.86 10.07
C LYS A 41 0.02 1.87 9.46
N LEU A 42 -0.82 0.93 9.91
CA LEU A 42 -2.24 0.84 9.61
C LEU A 42 -3.07 1.02 10.89
N PRO A 43 -4.29 1.56 10.82
CA PRO A 43 -5.22 1.60 11.95
C PRO A 43 -5.39 0.22 12.61
N GLY A 44 -5.55 0.22 13.93
CA GLY A 44 -5.88 -0.96 14.73
C GLY A 44 -7.10 -0.71 15.61
N PRO A 45 -7.33 -1.53 16.66
CA PRO A 45 -8.53 -1.44 17.49
C PRO A 45 -8.65 -0.12 18.26
N SER A 46 -7.53 0.53 18.53
CA SER A 46 -7.48 1.82 19.19
C SER A 46 -6.39 2.72 18.60
N LEU A 47 -6.43 4.01 18.93
CA LEU A 47 -5.40 4.98 18.51
C LEU A 47 -3.99 4.59 18.99
N ARG A 48 -3.89 3.88 20.12
CA ARG A 48 -2.61 3.49 20.73
C ARG A 48 -2.09 2.14 20.24
N GLU A 49 -2.92 1.39 19.52
CA GLU A 49 -2.64 0.01 19.10
C GLU A 49 -2.71 -0.13 17.57
N PRO A 50 -1.87 0.58 16.80
CA PRO A 50 -1.84 0.43 15.35
C PRO A 50 -1.27 -0.93 14.93
N ASN A 51 -1.66 -1.40 13.75
CA ASN A 51 -0.98 -2.51 13.09
C ASN A 51 0.30 -1.98 12.43
N VAL A 52 1.45 -2.49 12.87
CA VAL A 52 2.77 -2.03 12.40
C VAL A 52 3.48 -3.16 11.66
N TYR A 53 4.02 -2.84 10.49
CA TYR A 53 4.77 -3.78 9.65
C TYR A 53 6.06 -3.14 9.15
N GLU A 54 7.08 -3.95 8.92
CA GLU A 54 8.32 -3.50 8.29
C GLU A 54 8.10 -3.14 6.83
N PHE A 55 8.81 -2.12 6.34
CA PHE A 55 8.89 -1.90 4.89
C PHE A 55 9.48 -3.13 4.20
N GLY A 56 8.89 -3.52 3.08
CA GLY A 56 9.20 -4.78 2.39
C GLY A 56 8.31 -5.96 2.80
N THR A 57 7.49 -5.81 3.85
CA THR A 57 6.42 -6.79 4.12
C THR A 57 5.45 -6.82 2.92
N PRO A 58 5.22 -7.98 2.28
CA PRO A 58 4.30 -8.06 1.16
C PRO A 58 2.87 -7.66 1.58
N TYR A 59 2.18 -6.91 0.72
CA TYR A 59 0.77 -6.54 0.95
C TYR A 59 -0.12 -7.76 1.24
N LYS A 60 0.21 -8.92 0.69
CA LYS A 60 -0.58 -10.15 0.84
C LYS A 60 -0.52 -10.63 2.28
N HIS A 61 0.68 -10.55 2.86
CA HIS A 61 0.89 -10.92 4.24
C HIS A 61 0.12 -9.96 5.17
N MET A 62 0.19 -8.64 4.92
CA MET A 62 -0.61 -7.67 5.68
C MET A 62 -2.12 -7.94 5.57
N PHE A 63 -2.61 -8.28 4.37
CA PHE A 63 -4.01 -8.66 4.13
C PHE A 63 -4.42 -9.90 4.92
N ASP A 64 -3.64 -10.98 4.81
CA ASP A 64 -3.93 -12.26 5.46
C ASP A 64 -3.87 -12.10 7.00
N ASP A 65 -2.92 -11.33 7.51
CA ASP A 65 -2.78 -11.05 8.94
C ASP A 65 -3.95 -10.25 9.51
N LEU A 66 -4.34 -9.14 8.85
CA LEU A 66 -5.50 -8.34 9.27
C LEU A 66 -6.78 -9.16 9.25
N ARG A 67 -7.02 -9.94 8.19
CA ARG A 67 -8.19 -10.80 8.08
C ARG A 67 -8.23 -11.88 9.16
N ARG A 68 -7.07 -12.38 9.59
CA ARG A 68 -6.98 -13.38 10.67
C ARG A 68 -7.17 -12.76 12.06
N LYS A 69 -6.71 -11.53 12.26
CA LYS A 69 -6.82 -10.82 13.55
C LYS A 69 -8.27 -10.50 13.89
N ASP A 70 -8.96 -9.80 12.99
CA ASP A 70 -10.35 -9.41 13.19
C ASP A 70 -11.00 -9.03 11.84
N PRO A 71 -11.78 -9.95 11.23
CA PRO A 71 -12.45 -9.69 9.96
C PRO A 71 -13.47 -8.55 10.01
N GLU A 72 -14.09 -8.30 11.17
CA GLU A 72 -15.17 -7.32 11.32
C GLU A 72 -14.61 -5.91 11.52
N LEU A 73 -13.44 -5.79 12.15
CA LEU A 73 -12.77 -4.51 12.42
C LEU A 73 -12.06 -3.93 11.18
N TYR A 74 -11.56 -4.77 10.27
CA TYR A 74 -10.68 -4.34 9.18
C TYR A 74 -11.24 -4.35 7.75
N PRO A 75 -12.56 -4.30 7.47
CA PRO A 75 -13.07 -4.42 6.11
C PRO A 75 -12.54 -3.33 5.17
N SER A 76 -12.36 -2.10 5.67
CA SER A 76 -11.83 -0.98 4.89
C SER A 76 -10.32 -1.11 4.58
N LEU A 77 -9.53 -1.64 5.50
CA LEU A 77 -8.09 -1.86 5.29
C LEU A 77 -7.84 -3.03 4.35
N VAL A 78 -8.61 -4.11 4.51
CA VAL A 78 -8.60 -5.28 3.62
C VAL A 78 -8.98 -4.84 2.20
N SER A 79 -10.01 -4.00 2.06
CA SER A 79 -10.39 -3.41 0.76
C SER A 79 -9.29 -2.53 0.16
N SER A 80 -8.68 -1.63 0.95
CA SER A 80 -7.59 -0.78 0.49
C SER A 80 -6.39 -1.60 -0.01
N ILE A 81 -6.03 -2.69 0.69
CA ILE A 81 -4.96 -3.59 0.25
C ILE A 81 -5.36 -4.32 -1.06
N CYS A 82 -6.62 -4.74 -1.20
CA CYS A 82 -7.12 -5.32 -2.45
C CYS A 82 -7.06 -4.34 -3.62
N SER A 83 -7.37 -3.06 -3.42
CA SER A 83 -7.24 -2.03 -4.46
C SER A 83 -5.78 -1.91 -4.93
N VAL A 84 -4.84 -1.93 -3.99
CA VAL A 84 -3.40 -1.98 -4.31
C VAL A 84 -3.04 -3.20 -5.16
N PHE A 85 -3.64 -4.36 -4.89
CA PHE A 85 -3.43 -5.57 -5.70
C PHE A 85 -4.00 -5.47 -7.12
N ALA A 86 -5.20 -4.91 -7.26
CA ALA A 86 -5.90 -4.82 -8.53
C ALA A 86 -5.15 -3.96 -9.54
N ASP A 87 -4.50 -2.90 -9.09
CA ASP A 87 -3.81 -1.95 -9.96
C ASP A 87 -2.40 -2.39 -10.38
N LEU A 88 -1.82 -3.38 -9.68
CA LEU A 88 -0.40 -3.72 -9.79
C LEU A 88 -0.09 -5.13 -10.30
N GLY A 89 -1.11 -5.99 -10.44
CA GLY A 89 -0.94 -7.34 -10.95
C GLY A 89 -0.33 -8.32 -9.95
N PHE A 90 -0.77 -9.57 -10.01
CA PHE A 90 -0.54 -10.66 -9.06
C PHE A 90 0.92 -11.21 -8.98
N SER A 91 1.95 -10.49 -9.42
CA SER A 91 3.32 -10.97 -9.23
C SER A 91 3.75 -10.71 -7.78
N GLY A 92 3.60 -11.72 -6.94
CA GLY A 92 3.87 -11.72 -5.48
C GLY A 92 5.33 -11.47 -5.05
N PHE A 93 6.05 -10.58 -5.71
CA PHE A 93 7.39 -10.12 -5.33
C PHE A 93 7.39 -8.59 -5.35
N TRP A 94 7.03 -7.97 -4.24
CA TRP A 94 6.96 -6.51 -4.10
C TRP A 94 8.10 -6.00 -3.22
N PHE A 95 9.32 -6.02 -3.75
CA PHE A 95 10.43 -5.23 -3.24
C PHE A 95 10.63 -4.06 -4.18
N ARG A 96 10.12 -2.89 -3.76
CA ARG A 96 10.16 -1.55 -4.39
C ARG A 96 8.92 -1.20 -5.22
N GLY A 97 8.53 0.07 -5.08
CA GLY A 97 7.46 0.72 -5.83
C GLY A 97 7.75 0.92 -7.33
N CYS A 98 8.78 0.26 -7.85
CA CYS A 98 9.05 -0.16 -9.21
C CYS A 98 9.86 -1.46 -9.06
#